data_AF-A0A1Y5JXY7-F1
#
_entry.id   AF-A0A1Y5JXY7-F1
#
_cell.length_a   1.000
_cell.length_b   1.000
_cell.length_c   1.000
_cell.angle_alpha   90.00
_cell.angle_beta   90.00
_cell.angle_gamma   90.00
#
_symmetry.space_group_name_H-M   'P 1'
#
loop_
_entity.id
_entity.type
_entity.pdbx_description
1 polymer ?
#
loop_
_entity_poly.entity_id
_entity_poly.type
_entity_poly.pdbx_seq_one_letter_code
_entity_poly.pdbx_strand_id
1 'polypeptide(L)' 'MAHINEHICDFGLHQGQSYTQLPASFLNWMVGSNHEKSALAEQELQRRQLAATGQLPQQNDMKIE' A
#
# COMPACT_ATOMS: atom_id res chain seq x y z
N MET A 1 -20.54 8.51 2.91
CA MET A 1 -19.12 8.90 2.76
C MET A 1 -18.31 7.62 2.76
N ALA A 2 -17.79 7.22 1.60
CA ALA A 2 -16.99 6.00 1.51
C ALA A 2 -15.69 6.23 2.26
N HIS A 3 -15.57 5.69 3.47
CA HIS A 3 -14.28 5.46 4.09
C HIS A 3 -13.57 4.46 3.20
N ILE A 4 -12.86 4.96 2.18
CA ILE A 4 -11.75 4.22 1.62
C ILE A 4 -10.91 3.81 2.83
N ASN A 5 -10.85 2.50 3.08
CA ASN A 5 -9.97 1.91 4.08
C ASN A 5 -8.54 2.18 3.61
N GLU A 6 -8.10 3.44 3.72
CA GLU A 6 -6.71 3.77 3.69
C GLU A 6 -6.13 3.01 4.87
N HIS A 7 -5.40 1.95 4.58
CA HIS A 7 -4.60 1.27 5.57
C HIS A 7 -3.65 2.35 6.12
N ILE A 8 -4.00 2.91 7.27
CA ILE A 8 -3.19 3.91 7.98
C ILE A 8 -2.24 3.14 8.87
N CYS A 9 -0.97 3.50 8.80
CA CYS A 9 0.04 3.07 9.75
C CYS A 9 -0.26 3.72 11.09
N ASP A 10 -0.53 2.92 12.12
CA ASP A 10 -0.82 3.35 13.49
C ASP A 10 0.39 3.18 14.43
N PHE A 11 1.56 2.83 13.89
CA PHE A 11 2.75 2.51 14.67
C PHE A 11 4.05 3.09 14.07
N GLY A 12 5.08 3.13 14.92
CA GLY A 12 6.42 3.58 14.54
C GLY A 12 6.50 5.07 14.17
N LEU A 13 7.51 5.43 13.38
CA LEU A 13 7.78 6.82 12.96
C LEU A 13 6.71 7.39 12.03
N HIS A 14 5.96 6.53 11.33
CA HIS A 14 4.97 6.91 10.33
C HIS A 14 3.52 6.76 10.83
N GLN A 15 3.31 6.78 12.15
CA GLN A 15 1.99 6.77 12.74
C GLN A 15 1.12 7.92 12.17
N GLY A 16 -0.09 7.60 11.73
CA GLY A 16 -1.02 8.53 11.09
C GLY A 16 -0.86 8.65 9.58
N GLN A 17 0.13 7.99 8.95
CA GLN A 17 0.33 8.03 7.50
C GLN A 17 -0.26 6.80 6.79
N SER A 18 -0.80 7.01 5.60
CA SER A 18 -1.32 5.94 4.74
C SER A 18 -0.18 5.04 4.24
N TYR A 19 -0.42 3.73 4.14
CA TYR A 19 0.58 2.77 3.65
C TYR A 19 1.08 3.13 2.25
N THR A 20 0.23 3.74 1.44
CA THR A 20 0.58 4.26 0.10
C THR A 20 1.65 5.35 0.14
N GLN A 21 1.78 6.08 1.24
CA GLN A 21 2.78 7.13 1.45
C GLN A 21 4.08 6.61 2.09
N LEU A 22 4.08 5.38 2.60
CA LEU A 22 5.25 4.82 3.28
C LEU A 22 6.40 4.53 2.30
N PRO A 23 7.67 4.69 2.70
CA PRO A 23 8.79 4.27 1.89
C PRO A 23 8.79 2.75 1.64
N ALA A 24 9.20 2.31 0.44
CA ALA A 24 9.33 0.88 0.13
C ALA A 24 10.31 0.18 1.10
N SER A 25 11.37 0.88 1.53
CA SER A 25 12.32 0.41 2.53
C SER A 25 11.65 0.11 3.88
N PHE A 26 10.69 0.93 4.29
CA PHE A 26 9.95 0.74 5.55
C PHE A 26 8.97 -0.43 5.46
N LEU A 27 8.29 -0.57 4.33
CA LEU A 27 7.44 -1.73 4.05
C LEU A 27 8.26 -3.03 4.06
N ASN A 28 9.43 -3.07 3.40
CA ASN A 28 10.32 -4.22 3.41
C ASN A 28 10.80 -4.56 4.83
N TRP A 29 11.10 -3.54 5.64
CA TRP A 29 11.47 -3.75 7.03
C TRP A 29 10.32 -4.32 7.87
N MET A 30 9.07 -3.85 7.69
CA MET A 30 7.89 -4.42 8.36
C MET A 30 7.71 -5.90 8.04
N VAL A 31 7.89 -6.27 6.77
CA VAL A 31 7.77 -7.65 6.28
C VAL A 31 8.91 -8.51 6.85
N GLY A 32 10.15 -8.04 6.75
CA GLY A 32 11.31 -8.75 7.29
C GLY A 32 11.32 -8.87 8.81
N SER A 33 10.69 -7.93 9.52
CA SER A 33 10.52 -7.98 10.98
C SER A 33 9.32 -8.81 11.43
N ASN A 34 8.56 -9.40 10.49
CA ASN A 34 7.37 -10.20 10.74
C ASN A 34 6.33 -9.49 11.63
N HIS A 35 6.12 -8.20 11.38
CA HIS A 35 5.16 -7.38 12.14
C HIS A 35 3.72 -7.87 11.91
N GLU A 36 2.80 -7.63 12.85
CA GLU A 36 1.38 -8.03 12.71
C GLU A 36 0.71 -7.47 11.44
N LYS A 37 1.23 -6.34 10.95
CA LYS A 37 0.75 -5.64 9.74
C LYS A 37 1.69 -5.79 8.55
N SER A 38 2.58 -6.78 8.57
CA SER A 38 3.45 -7.13 7.44
C SER A 38 2.65 -7.44 6.18
N ALA A 39 1.49 -8.10 6.31
CA ALA A 39 0.61 -8.42 5.19
C ALA A 39 0.15 -7.17 4.43
N LEU A 40 -0.16 -6.07 5.14
CA LEU A 40 -0.52 -4.79 4.53
C LEU A 40 0.68 -4.15 3.83
N ALA A 41 1.88 -4.30 4.41
CA ALA A 41 3.10 -3.80 3.82
C ALA A 41 3.48 -4.56 2.53
N GLU A 42 3.32 -5.89 2.55
CA GLU A 42 3.47 -6.76 1.38
C GLU A 42 2.49 -6.39 0.27
N GLN A 43 1.21 -6.17 0.59
CA GLN A 43 0.22 -5.76 -0.40
C GLN A 43 0.59 -4.44 -1.09
N GLU A 44 1.03 -3.42 -0.34
CA GLU A 44 1.44 -2.15 -0.93
C GLU A 44 2.73 -2.28 -1.75
N LEU A 45 3.70 -3.08 -1.29
CA LEU A 45 4.90 -3.41 -2.07
C LEU A 45 4.53 -4.10 -3.38
N GLN A 46 3.64 -5.08 -3.34
CA GLN A 46 3.18 -5.81 -4.52
C GLN A 46 2.43 -4.88 -5.48
N ARG A 47 1.56 -3.99 -4.97
CA ARG A 47 0.90 -2.96 -5.79
C ARG A 47 1.91 -2.08 -6.52
N ARG A 48 2.98 -1.66 -5.83
CA ARG A 48 4.07 -0.87 -6.43
C ARG A 48 4.87 -1.66 -7.46
N GLN A 49 5.16 -2.94 -7.19
CA GLN A 49 5.82 -3.81 -8.14
C GLN A 49 4.98 -3.98 -9.40
N LEU A 50 3.68 -4.26 -9.27
CA LEU A 50 2.74 -4.37 -10.40
C LEU A 50 2.63 -3.06 -11.20
N ALA A 51 2.63 -1.92 -10.51
CA ALA A 51 2.66 -0.61 -11.14
C ALA A 51 3.97 -0.35 -11.90
N ALA A 52 5.10 -0.77 -11.34
CA ALA A 52 6.42 -0.64 -11.95
C ALA A 52 6.65 -1.62 -13.11
N THR A 53 6.12 -2.85 -13.02
CA THR A 53 6.21 -3.89 -14.06
C THR A 53 5.16 -3.71 -15.15
N GLY A 54 4.25 -2.74 -15.03
CA GLY A 54 3.23 -2.44 -16.04
C GLY A 54 2.08 -3.45 -16.11
N GLN A 55 1.93 -4.33 -15.11
CA GLN A 55 0.83 -5.30 -15.03
C GLN A 55 -0.32 -4.81 -14.14
N LEU A 56 -0.61 -3.50 -14.18
CA LEU A 56 -1.84 -3.00 -13.58
C LEU A 56 -3.01 -3.38 -14.51
N PRO A 57 -4.06 -4.08 -14.03
CA PRO A 57 -5.38 -3.80 -14.57
C PRO A 57 -5.63 -2.33 -14.27
N GLN A 58 -5.46 -1.47 -15.28
CA GLN A 58 -6.05 -0.15 -15.27
C GLN A 58 -7.52 -0.38 -14.93
N GLN A 59 -7.95 0.08 -13.76
CA GLN A 59 -9.35 0.43 -13.58
C GLN A 59 -9.56 1.54 -14.60
N ASN A 60 -9.89 1.14 -15.82
CA ASN A 60 -10.35 2.01 -16.88
C ASN A 60 -11.60 2.65 -16.30
N ASP A 61 -11.46 3.92 -15.94
CA ASP A 61 -12.56 4.85 -15.71
C ASP A 61 -13.34 4.90 -17.03
N MET A 62 -14.22 3.92 -17.23
CA MET A 62 -15.09 3.83 -18.39
C MET A 62 -16.21 4.83 -18.16
N LYS A 63 -15.91 6.11 -18.38
CA LYS A 63 -16.89 7.16 -18.63
C LYS A 63 -17.55 6.82 -19.96
N ILE A 64 -18.66 6.09 -19.90
CA ILE A 64 -19.57 5.91 -21.03
C ILE A 64 -20.49 7.14 -20.98
N GLU A 65 -20.27 8.04 -21.93
CA GLU A 65 -21.14 9.18 -22.25
C GLU A 65 -22.42 8.73 -22.95
#